data_AF-A0A833FWJ8-F1
#
_entry.id   AF-A0A833FWJ8-F1
#
_cell.length_a   1.000
_cell.length_b   1.000
_cell.length_c   1.000
_cell.angle_alpha   90.00
_cell.angle_beta   90.00
_cell.angle_gamma   90.00
#
_symmetry.space_group_name_H-M   'P 1'
#
loop_
_entity.id
_entity.type
_entity.pdbx_description
1 polymer ?
#
loop_
_entity_poly.entity_id
_entity_poly.type
_entity_poly.pdbx_seq_one_letter_code
_entity_poly.pdbx_strand_id
1 'polypeptide(L)'
;KRCVEALGIKPAEAQSYGKAALVGEDGELEHAAALLHPKLGAPLRAAVEKGAALVPSCKKRGGPGTPFDVPLGHKDAAFVRSHFDGVEVRVSDAPRADEIVVAVAVTDSGRPLPRVGGLTVAEIKGVDGLR
;
A
#
# COMPACT_ATOMS: atom_id res chain seq x y z
N LYS A 1 -5.60 -0.75 10.58
CA LYS A 1 -6.81 -0.82 11.43
C LYS A 1 -8.05 -0.95 10.57
N ARG A 2 -8.59 0.13 9.97
CA ARG A 2 -9.77 0.05 9.09
C ARG A 2 -9.69 -1.03 8.00
N CYS A 3 -8.57 -1.17 7.28
CA CYS A 3 -8.44 -2.24 6.27
C CYS A 3 -8.49 -3.65 6.88
N VAL A 4 -7.84 -3.86 8.04
CA VAL A 4 -7.81 -5.15 8.74
C VAL A 4 -9.21 -5.51 9.26
N GLU A 5 -9.91 -4.54 9.84
CA GLU A 5 -11.30 -4.68 10.30
C GLU A 5 -12.24 -4.99 9.13
N ALA A 6 -12.09 -4.29 8.00
CA ALA A 6 -12.90 -4.51 6.80
C ALA A 6 -12.69 -5.89 6.16
N LEU A 7 -11.46 -6.41 6.23
CA LEU A 7 -11.15 -7.78 5.78
C LEU A 7 -11.62 -8.85 6.77
N GLY A 8 -11.97 -8.49 8.01
CA GLY A 8 -12.38 -9.46 9.03
C GLY A 8 -11.24 -10.38 9.50
N ILE A 9 -9.99 -9.94 9.37
CA ILE A 9 -8.80 -10.71 9.71
C ILE A 9 -8.11 -10.18 10.97
N LYS A 10 -7.25 -10.99 11.58
CA LYS A 10 -6.28 -10.53 12.58
C LYS A 10 -5.16 -9.74 11.87
N PRO A 11 -4.53 -8.76 12.53
CA PRO A 11 -3.42 -8.00 11.96
C PRO A 11 -2.31 -8.86 11.33
N ALA A 12 -1.95 -9.97 11.98
CA ALA A 12 -0.92 -10.91 11.51
C ALA A 12 -1.26 -11.64 10.21
N GLU A 13 -2.54 -11.76 9.86
CA GLU A 13 -3.03 -12.49 8.68
C GLU A 13 -2.99 -11.63 7.41
N ALA A 14 -2.73 -10.33 7.52
CA ALA A 14 -2.46 -9.48 6.36
C ALA A 14 -1.23 -10.01 5.60
N GLN A 15 -1.30 -10.12 4.28
CA GLN A 15 -0.16 -10.59 3.46
C GLN A 15 0.53 -9.44 2.73
N SER A 16 -0.22 -8.50 2.15
CA SER A 16 0.36 -7.32 1.48
C SER A 16 -0.13 -6.01 2.06
N TYR A 17 0.65 -4.97 1.80
CA TYR A 17 0.23 -3.60 2.03
C TYR A 17 0.67 -2.66 0.92
N GLY A 18 0.08 -1.47 0.92
CA GLY A 18 0.39 -0.40 -0.01
C GLY A 18 -0.13 0.93 0.51
N LYS A 19 0.47 2.02 0.02
CA LYS A 19 -0.02 3.38 0.30
C LYS A 19 0.08 4.26 -0.93
N ALA A 20 -0.83 5.19 -1.11
CA ALA A 20 -0.76 6.18 -2.17
C ALA A 20 -1.33 7.52 -1.73
N ALA A 21 -0.98 8.57 -2.45
CA ALA A 21 -1.57 9.88 -2.25
C ALA A 21 -1.83 10.59 -3.59
N LEU A 22 -2.97 11.27 -3.66
CA LEU A 22 -3.38 12.12 -4.77
C LEU A 22 -3.55 13.53 -4.23
N VAL A 23 -2.68 14.44 -4.65
CA VAL A 23 -2.69 15.85 -4.25
C VAL A 23 -3.53 16.65 -5.24
N GLY A 24 -4.33 17.59 -4.72
CA GLY A 24 -5.09 18.55 -5.51
C GLY A 24 -4.21 19.47 -6.36
N GLU A 25 -4.85 20.17 -7.29
CA GLU A 25 -4.16 20.97 -8.32
C GLU A 25 -3.34 22.14 -7.76
N ASP A 26 -3.74 22.72 -6.63
CA ASP A 26 -3.03 23.82 -5.96
C ASP A 26 -1.93 23.32 -5.01
N GLY A 27 -1.70 22.01 -4.96
CA GLY A 27 -0.63 21.39 -4.18
C GLY A 27 0.57 20.90 -5.00
N GLU A 28 1.56 20.36 -4.28
CA GLU A 28 2.80 19.82 -4.84
C GLU A 28 2.96 18.33 -4.52
N LEU A 29 3.72 17.60 -5.33
CA LEU A 29 3.98 16.17 -5.10
C LEU A 29 4.71 15.93 -3.77
N GLU A 30 5.44 16.92 -3.28
CA GLU A 30 6.15 16.91 -2.01
C GLU A 30 5.18 16.93 -0.82
N HIS A 31 3.99 17.51 -0.97
CA HIS A 31 2.94 17.41 0.05
C HIS A 31 2.52 15.94 0.26
N ALA A 32 2.32 15.19 -0.83
CA ALA A 32 2.08 13.75 -0.76
C ALA A 32 3.29 13.00 -0.17
N ALA A 33 4.50 13.34 -0.59
CA ALA A 33 5.72 12.69 -0.08
C ALA A 33 5.87 12.84 1.44
N ALA A 34 5.57 14.04 1.97
CA ALA A 34 5.61 14.34 3.39
C ALA A 34 4.60 13.53 4.22
N LEU A 35 3.49 13.09 3.62
CA LEU A 35 2.54 12.19 4.25
C LEU A 35 3.01 10.73 4.15
N LEU A 36 3.44 10.31 2.96
CA LEU A 36 3.73 8.91 2.68
C LEU A 36 5.01 8.41 3.36
N HIS A 37 6.09 9.20 3.42
CA HIS A 37 7.37 8.70 3.91
C HIS A 37 7.50 8.73 5.44
N PRO A 38 7.51 9.90 6.12
CA PRO A 38 7.80 9.96 7.55
C PRO A 38 6.62 9.49 8.43
N LYS A 39 5.37 9.70 7.98
CA LYS A 39 4.19 9.55 8.85
C LYS A 39 3.45 8.23 8.67
N LEU A 40 3.39 7.67 7.46
CA LEU A 40 2.55 6.50 7.18
C LEU A 40 3.27 5.15 7.24
N GLY A 41 4.61 5.11 7.11
CA GLY A 41 5.35 3.85 7.07
C GLY A 41 5.28 3.02 8.36
N ALA A 42 5.76 3.59 9.47
CA ALA A 42 5.83 2.88 10.75
C ALA A 42 4.45 2.54 11.33
N PRO A 43 3.45 3.44 11.33
CA PRO A 43 2.12 3.12 11.84
C PRO A 43 1.40 2.03 11.04
N LEU A 44 1.61 1.97 9.71
CA LEU A 44 1.02 0.93 8.89
C LEU A 44 1.60 -0.45 9.24
N ARG A 45 2.93 -0.55 9.35
CA ARG A 45 3.60 -1.80 9.75
C ARG A 45 3.14 -2.28 11.12
N ALA A 46 3.01 -1.37 12.09
CA ALA A 46 2.50 -1.69 13.42
C ALA A 46 1.03 -2.18 13.37
N ALA A 47 0.20 -1.62 12.49
CA ALA A 47 -1.20 -1.98 12.36
C ALA A 47 -1.44 -3.36 11.72
N VAL A 48 -0.42 -3.99 11.14
CA VAL A 48 -0.44 -5.37 10.60
C VAL A 48 0.53 -6.28 11.37
N GLU A 49 0.81 -5.95 12.63
CA GLU A 49 1.69 -6.65 13.60
C GLU A 49 3.18 -6.68 13.24
N LYS A 50 3.52 -6.94 11.98
CA LYS A 50 4.89 -6.98 11.48
C LYS A 50 4.89 -6.71 9.98
N GLY A 51 5.93 -6.03 9.50
CA GLY A 51 6.16 -5.85 8.07
C GLY A 51 7.58 -5.34 7.82
N ALA A 52 8.52 -6.26 7.62
CA ALA A 52 9.92 -5.92 7.42
C ALA A 52 10.15 -5.22 6.06
N ALA A 53 9.35 -5.54 5.04
CA ALA A 53 9.49 -4.99 3.70
C ALA A 53 9.21 -3.49 3.64
N LEU A 54 9.80 -2.79 2.67
CA LEU A 54 9.38 -1.43 2.35
C LEU A 54 7.89 -1.43 1.98
N VAL A 55 7.12 -0.46 2.50
CA VAL A 55 5.74 -0.26 2.06
C VAL A 55 5.79 0.40 0.67
N PRO A 56 5.37 -0.28 -0.40
CA PRO A 56 5.37 0.31 -1.74
C PRO A 56 4.40 1.50 -1.78
N SER A 57 4.75 2.52 -2.57
CA SER A 57 3.90 3.70 -2.68
C SER A 57 3.97 4.40 -4.02
N CYS A 58 2.85 5.02 -4.40
CA CYS A 58 2.79 5.97 -5.51
C CYS A 58 2.30 7.33 -5.02
N LYS A 59 2.60 8.39 -5.77
CA LYS A 59 2.06 9.73 -5.53
C LYS A 59 1.74 10.40 -6.86
N LYS A 60 0.61 11.10 -6.94
CA LYS A 60 0.11 11.75 -8.15
C LYS A 60 -0.49 13.11 -7.80
N ARG A 61 -0.60 13.99 -8.80
CA ARG A 61 -1.40 15.21 -8.73
C ARG A 61 -2.57 15.11 -9.71
N GLY A 62 -3.75 15.58 -9.30
CA GLY A 62 -4.94 15.61 -10.15
C GLY A 62 -6.15 16.19 -9.42
N GLY A 63 -7.20 16.52 -10.17
CA GLY A 63 -8.44 17.06 -9.62
C GLY A 63 -9.44 15.98 -9.15
N PRO A 64 -10.64 16.40 -8.72
CA PRO A 64 -11.70 15.53 -8.25
C PRO A 64 -11.99 14.34 -9.17
N GLY A 65 -12.12 13.14 -8.60
CA GLY A 65 -12.47 11.95 -9.37
C GLY A 65 -11.31 11.29 -10.13
N THR A 66 -10.10 11.86 -10.09
CA THR A 66 -8.92 11.28 -10.75
C THR A 66 -8.62 9.88 -10.17
N PRO A 67 -8.57 8.82 -11.01
CA PRO A 67 -8.13 7.50 -10.56
C PRO A 67 -6.62 7.47 -10.30
N PHE A 68 -6.24 6.73 -9.26
CA PHE A 68 -4.86 6.45 -8.90
C PHE A 68 -4.72 5.08 -8.25
N ASP A 69 -3.53 4.49 -8.33
CA ASP A 69 -3.29 3.10 -7.92
C ASP A 69 -2.56 3.02 -6.59
N VAL A 70 -2.99 2.13 -5.70
CA VAL A 70 -2.21 1.73 -4.53
C VAL A 70 -1.39 0.49 -4.89
N PRO A 71 -0.06 0.58 -5.06
CA PRO A 71 0.76 -0.59 -5.33
C PRO A 71 0.81 -1.49 -4.10
N LEU A 72 0.77 -2.80 -4.30
CA LEU A 72 0.78 -3.82 -3.24
C LEU A 72 2.05 -4.67 -3.33
N GLY A 73 2.59 -5.02 -2.16
CA GLY A 73 3.70 -5.96 -2.02
C GLY A 73 3.64 -6.68 -0.68
N HIS A 74 4.20 -7.89 -0.64
CA HIS A 74 4.17 -8.73 0.56
C HIS A 74 4.86 -8.01 1.73
N LYS A 75 4.20 -7.97 2.88
CA LYS A 75 4.62 -7.15 4.03
C LYS A 75 5.94 -7.58 4.63
N ASP A 76 6.25 -8.87 4.58
CA ASP A 76 7.45 -9.42 5.23
C ASP A 76 8.67 -9.56 4.31
N ALA A 77 8.48 -9.58 2.98
CA ALA A 77 9.58 -9.74 2.01
C ALA A 77 9.22 -9.17 0.64
N ALA A 78 10.00 -8.17 0.18
CA ALA A 78 9.73 -7.43 -1.04
C ALA A 78 9.86 -8.26 -2.33
N PHE A 79 10.48 -9.45 -2.31
CA PHE A 79 10.67 -10.26 -3.52
C PHE A 79 9.64 -11.39 -3.71
N VAL A 80 8.64 -11.49 -2.84
CA VAL A 80 7.57 -12.49 -2.97
C VAL A 80 6.69 -12.17 -4.17
N ARG A 81 6.97 -12.83 -5.30
CA ARG A 81 6.46 -12.42 -6.62
C ARG A 81 4.96 -12.67 -6.81
N SER A 82 4.38 -13.59 -6.03
CA SER A 82 2.94 -13.83 -6.04
C SER A 82 2.13 -12.63 -5.51
N HIS A 83 2.77 -11.67 -4.84
CA HIS A 83 2.12 -10.57 -4.13
C HIS A 83 2.33 -9.19 -4.75
N PHE A 84 3.03 -9.10 -5.88
CA PHE A 84 3.04 -7.88 -6.69
C PHE A 84 1.68 -7.68 -7.34
N ASP A 85 1.01 -6.60 -6.96
CA ASP A 85 -0.31 -6.24 -7.47
C ASP A 85 -0.58 -4.73 -7.30
N GLY A 86 -1.79 -4.29 -7.62
CA GLY A 86 -2.28 -2.96 -7.32
C GLY A 86 -3.80 -2.91 -7.21
N VAL A 87 -4.31 -1.87 -6.54
CA VAL A 87 -5.75 -1.58 -6.52
C VAL A 87 -5.98 -0.13 -6.93
N GLU A 88 -6.83 0.07 -7.94
CA GLU A 88 -7.28 1.41 -8.33
C GLU A 88 -8.25 1.95 -7.29
N VAL A 89 -8.08 3.22 -6.93
CA VAL A 89 -8.98 3.96 -6.04
C VAL A 89 -9.32 5.31 -6.64
N ARG A 90 -10.52 5.80 -6.34
CA ARG A 90 -10.98 7.16 -6.67
C ARG A 90 -12.04 7.61 -5.68
N VAL A 91 -12.13 8.92 -5.48
CA VAL A 91 -13.21 9.58 -4.75
C VAL A 91 -13.82 10.59 -5.70
N SER A 92 -15.13 10.49 -5.96
CA SER A 92 -15.79 11.21 -7.06
C SER A 92 -15.61 12.73 -7.02
N ASP A 93 -15.53 13.31 -5.83
CA ASP A 93 -15.46 14.76 -5.59
C ASP A 93 -14.16 15.21 -4.93
N ALA A 94 -13.14 14.34 -4.84
CA ALA A 94 -11.87 14.63 -4.19
C ALA A 94 -10.64 14.10 -4.97
N PRO A 95 -9.45 14.68 -4.74
CA PRO A 95 -9.20 15.89 -3.96
C PRO A 95 -9.71 17.14 -4.68
N ARG A 96 -10.27 18.09 -3.93
CA ARG A 96 -10.37 19.47 -4.40
C ARG A 96 -8.98 20.09 -4.51
N ALA A 97 -8.88 21.27 -5.12
CA ALA A 97 -7.60 21.89 -5.48
C ALA A 97 -6.63 22.02 -4.28
N ASP A 98 -7.14 22.33 -3.10
CA ASP A 98 -6.40 22.52 -1.85
C ASP A 98 -6.39 21.30 -0.91
N GLU A 99 -6.83 20.13 -1.40
CA GLU A 99 -6.96 18.90 -0.62
C GLU A 99 -5.93 17.83 -1.00
N ILE A 100 -5.84 16.78 -0.18
CA ILE A 100 -5.05 15.58 -0.46
C ILE A 100 -5.88 14.35 -0.10
N VAL A 101 -6.02 13.42 -1.04
CA VAL A 101 -6.54 12.08 -0.77
C VAL A 101 -5.37 11.16 -0.44
N VAL A 102 -5.45 10.45 0.68
CA VAL A 102 -4.49 9.42 1.08
C VAL A 102 -5.20 8.07 1.13
N ALA A 103 -4.61 7.07 0.47
CA ALA A 103 -5.13 5.71 0.43
C ALA A 103 -4.13 4.72 1.03
N VAL A 104 -4.66 3.73 1.73
CA VAL A 104 -3.93 2.56 2.22
C VAL A 104 -4.70 1.32 1.76
N ALA A 105 -3.97 0.35 1.24
CA ALA A 105 -4.52 -0.95 0.87
C ALA A 105 -3.81 -2.06 1.66
N VAL A 106 -4.56 -3.10 1.99
CA VAL A 106 -4.09 -4.32 2.64
C VAL A 106 -4.79 -5.49 1.95
N THR A 107 -4.09 -6.60 1.79
CA THR A 107 -4.69 -7.87 1.33
C THR A 107 -4.44 -8.97 2.34
N ASP A 108 -5.30 -9.99 2.34
CA ASP A 108 -5.16 -11.23 3.10
C ASP A 108 -4.54 -12.39 2.27
N SER A 109 -4.24 -12.13 0.99
CA SER A 109 -3.71 -13.08 0.02
C SER A 109 -2.90 -12.38 -1.09
N GLY A 110 -2.17 -13.19 -1.87
CA GLY A 110 -1.55 -12.78 -3.14
C GLY A 110 -2.53 -12.83 -4.31
N ARG A 111 -2.02 -12.65 -5.54
CA ARG A 111 -2.83 -12.68 -6.76
C ARG A 111 -3.61 -14.01 -6.88
N PRO A 112 -4.82 -14.03 -7.46
CA PRO A 112 -5.65 -15.24 -7.55
C PRO A 112 -5.03 -16.41 -8.33
N LEU A 113 -4.17 -16.13 -9.33
CA LEU A 113 -3.55 -17.17 -10.17
C LEU A 113 -2.07 -16.85 -10.45
N PRO A 114 -1.19 -16.89 -9.42
CA PRO A 114 0.21 -16.51 -9.56
C PRO A 114 1.00 -17.65 -10.23
N ARG A 115 1.63 -17.36 -11.37
CA ARG A 115 2.26 -18.39 -12.23
C ARG A 115 3.56 -17.94 -12.92
N VAL A 116 4.29 -17.04 -12.27
CA VAL A 116 5.51 -16.41 -12.82
C VAL A 116 6.76 -16.70 -11.99
N GLY A 117 6.74 -17.74 -11.15
CA GLY A 117 7.86 -18.16 -10.28
C GLY A 117 8.29 -17.09 -9.26
N GLY A 118 9.56 -17.16 -8.83
CA GLY A 118 10.13 -16.22 -7.85
C GLY A 118 10.06 -16.74 -6.41
N LEU A 119 10.49 -15.89 -5.46
CA LEU A 119 10.42 -16.21 -4.03
C LEU A 119 8.96 -16.46 -3.62
N THR A 120 8.73 -17.55 -2.89
CA THR A 120 7.42 -17.93 -2.34
C THR A 120 7.29 -17.49 -0.89
N VAL A 121 6.07 -17.47 -0.37
CA VAL A 121 5.79 -17.12 1.04
C VAL A 121 6.50 -18.09 2.00
N ALA A 122 6.57 -19.38 1.64
CA ALA A 122 7.20 -20.41 2.46
C ALA A 122 8.74 -20.27 2.53
N GLU A 123 9.34 -19.54 1.59
CA GLU A 123 10.80 -19.31 1.54
C GLU A 123 11.23 -18.04 2.27
N ILE A 124 10.27 -17.32 2.89
CA ILE A 124 10.54 -16.04 3.54
C ILE A 124 11.46 -16.21 4.75
N LYS A 125 12.52 -15.39 4.82
CA LYS A 125 13.34 -15.26 6.03
C LYS A 125 12.86 -14.10 6.91
N GLY A 126 12.47 -12.99 6.29
CA GLY A 126 11.85 -11.84 6.95
C GLY A 126 12.80 -11.04 7.84
N VAL A 127 14.09 -11.04 7.51
CA VAL A 127 15.16 -10.37 8.28
C VAL A 127 15.44 -8.96 7.74
N ASP A 128 15.63 -8.84 6.43
CA ASP A 128 16.00 -7.59 5.75
C ASP A 128 14.79 -6.92 5.04
N GLY A 129 13.63 -7.58 5.06
CA GLY A 129 12.45 -7.14 4.34
C GLY A 129 12.51 -7.36 2.83
N LEU A 130 13.53 -8.05 2.32
CA LEU A 130 13.70 -8.38 0.91
C LEU A 130 13.35 -9.84 0.64
N ARG A 131 13.86 -10.75 1.47
CA ARG A 131 13.67 -12.19 1.34
C ARG A 131 13.13 -12.82 2.62
#